data_AF-X1EJF0-F1
#
_entry.id   AF-X1EJF0-F1
#
_cell.length_a   1.000
_cell.length_b   1.000
_cell.length_c   1.000
_cell.angle_alpha   90.00
_cell.angle_beta   90.00
_cell.angle_gamma   90.00
#
_symmetry.space_group_name_H-M   'P 1'
#
loop_
_entity.id
_entity.type
_entity.pdbx_description
1 polymer ?
#
loop_
_entity_poly.entity_id
_entity_poly.type
_entity_poly.pdbx_seq_one_letter_code
_entity_poly.pdbx_strand_id
1 'polypeptide(L)' 'MINFNIFKSSKRKRTSKYIRQYGMTLKQIAGKLNVAISTIHYWFKDPEKREWLEKQLKGIK' A
#
# COMPACT_ATOMS: atom_id res chain seq x y z
N MET A 1 19.95 20.50 -29.04
CA MET A 1 18.57 20.29 -28.51
C MET A 1 18.27 18.80 -28.57
N ILE A 2 18.09 18.12 -27.44
CA ILE A 2 17.60 16.74 -27.44
C ILE A 2 16.30 16.70 -26.64
N ASN A 3 15.19 16.51 -27.36
CA ASN A 3 13.87 16.28 -26.80
C ASN A 3 13.78 14.84 -26.29
N PHE A 4 13.91 14.64 -24.98
CA PHE A 4 13.54 13.38 -24.34
C PHE A 4 12.07 13.43 -23.93
N ASN A 5 11.20 13.04 -24.85
CA ASN A 5 9.83 12.71 -24.51
C ASN A 5 9.62 11.20 -24.67
N ILE A 6 8.76 10.65 -23.82
CA ILE A 6 8.07 9.36 -23.97
C ILE A 6 8.79 8.14 -23.37
N PHE A 7 8.66 7.98 -22.05
CA PHE A 7 8.18 6.72 -21.45
C PHE A 7 7.29 7.05 -20.26
N LYS A 8 6.15 7.71 -20.53
CA LYS A 8 5.05 7.77 -19.58
C LYS A 8 4.40 6.38 -19.56
N SER A 9 5.08 5.43 -18.92
CA SER A 9 4.57 4.09 -18.66
C SER A 9 3.22 4.27 -18.00
N SER A 10 2.16 3.99 -18.76
CA SER A 10 0.80 3.86 -18.28
C SER A 10 0.82 2.68 -17.29
N LYS A 11 1.20 2.96 -16.04
CA LYS A 11 1.00 2.06 -14.92
C LYS A 11 -0.51 2.03 -14.76
N ARG A 12 -1.15 1.10 -15.49
CA ARG A 12 -2.55 0.72 -15.30
C ARG A 12 -2.76 0.74 -13.79
N LYS A 13 -3.64 1.63 -13.31
CA LYS A 13 -4.05 1.71 -11.91
C LYS A 13 -4.77 0.40 -11.61
N ARG A 14 -4.03 -0.70 -11.43
CA ARG A 14 -4.53 -1.88 -10.74
C ARG A 14 -4.84 -1.37 -9.35
N THR A 15 -6.11 -1.07 -9.11
CA THR A 15 -6.61 -0.73 -7.79
C THR A 15 -6.08 -1.80 -6.86
N SER A 16 -5.15 -1.39 -6.00
CA SER A 16 -4.41 -2.34 -5.18
C SER A 16 -5.41 -3.10 -4.31
N LYS A 17 -5.23 -4.41 -4.12
CA LYS A 17 -6.13 -5.24 -3.30
C LYS A 17 -6.42 -4.62 -1.92
N TYR A 18 -5.46 -3.87 -1.38
CA TYR A 18 -5.57 -3.14 -0.12
C TYR A 18 -6.56 -1.98 -0.17
N ILE A 19 -6.70 -1.27 -1.30
CA ILE A 19 -7.69 -0.20 -1.46
C ILE A 19 -9.09 -0.80 -1.46
N ARG A 20 -9.28 -1.96 -2.11
CA ARG A 20 -10.57 -2.66 -2.11
C ARG A 20 -10.95 -3.19 -0.73
N GLN A 21 -9.98 -3.68 0.04
CA GLN A 21 -10.24 -4.34 1.32
C GLN A 21 -10.28 -3.37 2.51
N TYR A 22 -9.47 -2.31 2.50
CA TYR A 22 -9.30 -1.38 3.62
C TYR A 22 -9.60 0.08 3.26
N GLY A 23 -9.98 0.39 2.02
CA GLY A 23 -10.16 1.76 1.54
C GLY A 23 -8.86 2.59 1.44
N MET A 24 -7.70 1.98 1.73
CA MET A 24 -6.42 2.67 1.82
C MET A 24 -5.36 2.00 0.95
N THR A 25 -4.48 2.82 0.39
CA THR A 25 -3.27 2.34 -0.28
C THR A 25 -2.23 1.87 0.74
N LEU A 26 -1.32 0.98 0.33
CA LEU A 26 -0.16 0.59 1.14
C LEU A 26 0.64 1.80 1.63
N LYS A 27 0.78 2.83 0.79
CA LYS A 27 1.49 4.07 1.15
C LYS A 27 0.79 4.81 2.29
N GLN A 28 -0.55 4.86 2.27
CA GLN A 28 -1.33 5.47 3.36
C GLN A 28 -1.25 4.65 4.65
N ILE A 29 -1.30 3.32 4.56
CA ILE A 29 -1.16 2.43 5.71
C ILE A 29 0.24 2.59 6.34
N ALA A 30 1.29 2.57 5.50
CA ALA A 30 2.67 2.81 5.90
C ALA A 30 2.84 4.19 6.55
N GLY A 31 2.23 5.22 5.96
CA GLY A 31 2.25 6.59 6.51
C GLY A 31 1.54 6.70 7.86
N LYS A 32 0.38 6.07 8.03
CA LYS A 32 -0.35 6.05 9.32
C LYS A 32 0.43 5.38 10.43
N LEU A 33 1.15 4.30 10.10
CA LEU A 33 1.91 3.52 11.07
C LEU A 33 3.36 4.00 11.20
N ASN A 34 3.75 5.04 10.45
CA ASN A 34 5.13 5.56 10.37
C ASN A 34 6.17 4.45 10.17
N VAL A 35 5.89 3.55 9.23
CA VAL A 35 6.80 2.46 8.85
C VAL A 35 7.01 2.43 7.34
N ALA A 36 8.04 1.72 6.91
CA ALA A 36 8.31 1.54 5.49
C ALA A 36 7.22 0.67 4.82
N ILE A 37 6.97 0.92 3.53
CA ILE A 37 6.02 0.12 2.73
C ILE A 37 6.46 -1.36 2.67
N SER A 38 7.77 -1.62 2.66
CA SER A 38 8.35 -2.95 2.73
C SER A 38 7.98 -3.68 4.03
N THR A 39 7.96 -2.97 5.16
CA THR A 39 7.52 -3.48 6.46
C THR A 39 6.06 -3.91 6.42
N ILE A 40 5.19 -3.08 5.82
CA ILE A 40 3.77 -3.45 5.63
C ILE A 40 3.64 -4.69 4.73
N HIS A 41 4.43 -4.77 3.66
CA HIS A 41 4.49 -5.96 2.80
C HIS A 41 4.89 -7.22 3.57
N TYR A 42 5.85 -7.11 4.49
CA TYR A 42 6.26 -8.20 5.36
C TYR A 42 5.14 -8.61 6.32
N TRP A 43 4.50 -7.64 6.99
CA TRP A 43 3.39 -7.92 7.91
C TRP A 43 2.18 -8.55 7.22
N PHE A 44 1.92 -8.27 5.95
CA PHE A 44 0.86 -8.96 5.22
C PHE A 44 1.18 -10.42 4.86
N LYS A 45 2.45 -10.82 4.87
CA LYS A 45 2.88 -12.21 4.63
C LYS A 45 2.86 -13.03 5.92
N ASP A 46 3.10 -12.39 7.05
CA ASP A 46 3.08 -13.00 8.37
C ASP A 46 1.65 -13.02 8.93
N PRO A 47 1.06 -14.19 9.23
CA PRO A 47 -0.33 -14.29 9.65
C PRO A 47 -0.62 -13.61 11.00
N GLU A 48 0.32 -13.65 11.94
CA GLU A 48 0.17 -13.02 13.27
C GLU A 48 0.22 -11.50 13.14
N LYS A 49 1.22 -10.98 12.41
CA LYS A 49 1.34 -9.54 12.14
C LYS A 49 0.20 -9.02 11.27
N ARG A 50 -0.30 -9.84 10.34
CA ARG A 50 -1.44 -9.50 9.51
C ARG A 50 -2.69 -9.31 10.35
N GLU A 51 -2.99 -10.23 11.28
CA GLU A 51 -4.15 -10.09 12.16
C GLU A 51 -4.05 -8.80 13.00
N TRP A 52 -2.88 -8.53 13.57
CA TRP A 52 -2.61 -7.27 14.28
C TRP A 52 -2.86 -6.04 13.39
N LEU A 53 -2.32 -6.05 12.16
CA LEU A 53 -2.48 -4.95 11.20
C LEU A 53 -3.96 -4.76 10.81
N GLU A 54 -4.69 -5.84 10.59
CA GLU A 54 -6.13 -5.80 10.28
C GLU A 54 -6.95 -5.22 11.44
N LYS A 55 -6.59 -5.51 12.70
CA LYS A 55 -7.20 -4.89 13.89
C LYS A 55 -6.96 -3.38 13.93
N GLN A 56 -5.73 -2.94 13.67
CA GLN A 56 -5.39 -1.51 13.62
C GLN A 56 -6.15 -0.77 12.50
N LEU A 57 -6.37 -1.43 11.36
CA LEU A 57 -7.09 -0.85 10.23
C LEU A 57 -8.62 -0.87 10.40
N LYS A 58 -9.18 -1.81 11.17
CA LYS A 58 -10.62 -1.90 11.46
C LYS A 58 -11.14 -0.79 12.37
N GLY A 59 -10.29 -0.19 13.21
CA GLY A 59 -10.65 0.88 14.14
C GLY A 59 -10.84 2.26 13.49
N ILE A 60 -10.73 2.38 12.17
CA ILE A 60 -10.72 3.67 11.44
C ILE A 60 -12.00 3.85 10.59
N LYS A 61 -13.13 3.29 11.05
CA LYS A 61 -14.43 3.42 10.40
C LYS A 61 -15.27 4.50 11.08
#